data_AF-A0A7G8EAT5-F1
#
_entry.id   AF-A0A7G8EAT5-F1
#
_cell.length_a   1.000
_cell.length_b   1.000
_cell.length_c   1.000
_cell.angle_alpha   90.00
_cell.angle_beta   90.00
_cell.angle_gamma   90.00
#
_symmetry.space_group_name_H-M   'P 1'
#
loop_
_entity.id
_entity.type
_entity.pdbx_description
1 polymer ?
#
loop_
_entity_poly.entity_id
_entity_poly.type
_entity_poly.pdbx_seq_one_letter_code
_entity_poly.pdbx_strand_id
1 'polypeptide(L)'
;MALGALIIKARLGLTDEELVEQIKENPYFQFFIGLEAFQYSSPFDSSMMVYFRKRLPEAVVNDFNERIVLHGLKVIRSSDSQGLGDINGSGGGSTSSAGRPKSSSQKQPNQGSLLIDATCAPVHIRHPTDLSLLNEAREATEILIDAMHPQVRESFGHKPRTHRKQARRQILAVEKKKRPRINKIRKAIKQQLGHLKRNLSSIDALIACGGCLLAAGRHIYQKLLVVSELVRQQAILDHSESRSIPDRIVSLGQAHIRPIVRGKARCNVEFGALAQRASGYGRFQSLSPARDSPSSIA
;
A
#
# COMPACT_ATOMS: atom_id res chain seq x y z
N MET A 1 -14.23 -32.16 0.99
CA MET A 1 -14.35 -31.75 2.41
C MET A 1 -13.13 -30.98 2.93
N ALA A 2 -11.94 -31.59 3.07
CA ALA A 2 -10.78 -30.97 3.73
C ALA A 2 -10.33 -29.62 3.15
N LEU A 3 -10.15 -29.54 1.82
CA LEU A 3 -9.79 -28.30 1.14
C LEU A 3 -10.86 -27.20 1.33
N GLY A 4 -12.13 -27.56 1.21
CA GLY A 4 -13.25 -26.62 1.39
C GLY A 4 -13.31 -26.04 2.80
N ALA A 5 -13.08 -26.85 3.83
CA ALA A 5 -13.01 -26.40 5.21
C ALA A 5 -11.84 -25.43 5.45
N LEU A 6 -10.66 -25.72 4.90
CA LEU A 6 -9.49 -24.82 4.98
C LEU A 6 -9.74 -23.48 4.28
N ILE A 7 -10.42 -23.50 3.12
CA ILE A 7 -10.80 -22.28 2.39
C ILE A 7 -11.78 -21.44 3.21
N ILE A 8 -12.85 -22.05 3.75
CA ILE A 8 -13.85 -21.34 4.57
C ILE A 8 -13.17 -20.71 5.80
N LYS A 9 -12.32 -21.48 6.49
CA LYS A 9 -11.57 -21.00 7.65
C LYS A 9 -10.69 -19.80 7.31
N ALA A 10 -9.92 -19.88 6.23
CA ALA A 10 -9.04 -18.79 5.80
C ALA A 10 -9.81 -17.54 5.37
N ARG A 11 -11.00 -17.71 4.77
CA ARG A 11 -11.83 -16.58 4.30
C ARG A 11 -12.53 -15.84 5.44
N LEU A 12 -12.99 -16.57 6.46
CA LEU A 12 -13.78 -16.02 7.55
C LEU A 12 -12.95 -15.75 8.81
N GLY A 13 -11.73 -16.25 8.91
CA GLY A 13 -10.85 -16.03 10.05
C GLY A 13 -11.32 -16.72 11.34
N LEU A 14 -12.04 -17.84 11.21
CA LEU A 14 -12.68 -18.55 12.33
C LEU A 14 -11.70 -19.47 13.08
N THR A 15 -12.02 -19.77 14.34
CA THR A 15 -11.39 -20.88 15.07
C THR A 15 -11.84 -22.24 14.51
N ASP A 16 -11.13 -23.32 14.88
CA ASP A 16 -11.44 -24.67 14.39
C ASP A 16 -12.82 -25.17 14.88
N GLU A 17 -13.23 -24.77 16.08
CA GLU A 17 -14.54 -25.11 16.67
C GLU A 17 -15.67 -24.30 16.03
N GLU A 18 -15.50 -22.97 15.95
CA GLU A 18 -16.47 -22.08 15.30
C GLU A 18 -16.69 -22.43 13.82
N LEU A 19 -15.65 -22.89 13.11
CA LEU A 19 -15.79 -23.35 11.73
C LEU A 19 -16.78 -24.51 11.61
N VAL A 20 -16.71 -25.49 12.51
CA VAL A 20 -17.59 -26.67 12.49
C VAL A 20 -19.03 -26.25 12.76
N GLU A 21 -19.25 -25.35 13.72
CA GLU A 21 -20.57 -24.80 14.01
C GLU A 21 -21.15 -24.03 12.82
N GLN A 22 -20.34 -23.16 12.20
CA GLN A 22 -20.76 -22.40 11.01
C GLN A 22 -21.09 -23.31 9.82
N ILE A 23 -20.34 -24.40 9.63
CA ILE A 23 -20.64 -25.39 8.59
C ILE A 23 -21.94 -26.15 8.93
N LYS A 24 -22.18 -26.47 10.20
CA LYS A 24 -23.41 -27.14 10.64
C LYS A 24 -24.65 -26.28 10.38
N GLU A 25 -24.57 -24.97 10.63
CA GLU A 25 -25.71 -24.06 10.49
C GLU A 25 -26.01 -23.65 9.05
N ASN A 26 -25.02 -23.71 8.14
CA ASN A 26 -25.15 -23.15 6.80
C ASN A 26 -25.21 -24.23 5.69
N PRO A 27 -26.36 -24.39 5.01
CA PRO A 27 -26.52 -25.34 3.91
C PRO A 27 -25.53 -25.14 2.75
N TYR A 28 -25.16 -23.89 2.46
CA TYR A 28 -24.23 -23.57 1.37
C TYR A 28 -22.81 -24.02 1.69
N PHE A 29 -22.39 -23.96 2.96
CA PHE A 29 -21.08 -24.45 3.37
C PHE A 29 -21.02 -25.97 3.34
N GLN A 30 -22.10 -26.66 3.72
CA GLN A 30 -22.19 -28.11 3.58
C GLN A 30 -22.10 -28.55 2.12
N PHE A 31 -22.82 -27.88 1.22
CA PHE A 31 -22.71 -28.13 -0.21
C PHE A 31 -21.28 -27.84 -0.73
N PHE A 32 -20.68 -26.73 -0.32
CA PHE A 32 -19.33 -26.35 -0.75
C PHE A 32 -18.23 -27.33 -0.31
N ILE A 33 -18.35 -27.92 0.88
CA ILE A 33 -17.42 -28.96 1.34
C ILE A 33 -17.66 -30.33 0.68
N GLY A 34 -18.72 -30.44 -0.14
CA GLY A 34 -19.05 -31.62 -0.95
C GLY A 34 -20.08 -32.56 -0.33
N LEU A 35 -20.97 -32.06 0.55
CA LEU A 35 -22.12 -32.83 1.03
C LEU A 35 -23.28 -32.70 0.05
N GLU A 36 -23.93 -33.84 -0.28
CA GLU A 36 -25.02 -33.90 -1.24
C GLU A 36 -26.35 -33.37 -0.68
N ALA A 37 -26.53 -33.45 0.64
CA ALA A 37 -27.71 -33.01 1.35
C ALA A 37 -27.34 -32.30 2.64
N PHE A 38 -28.22 -31.40 3.09
CA PHE A 38 -28.06 -30.71 4.36
C PHE A 38 -28.29 -31.66 5.54
N GLN A 39 -27.39 -31.60 6.52
CA GLN A 39 -27.42 -32.41 7.74
C GLN A 39 -27.33 -31.50 8.97
N TYR A 40 -28.10 -31.83 10.02
CA TYR A 40 -28.08 -31.11 11.29
C TYR A 40 -26.93 -31.55 12.23
N SER A 41 -26.23 -32.62 11.90
CA SER A 41 -25.04 -33.08 12.62
C SER A 41 -23.78 -32.37 12.12
N SER A 42 -22.79 -32.19 13.00
CA SER A 42 -21.47 -31.68 12.62
C SER A 42 -20.81 -32.62 11.59
N PRO A 43 -20.40 -32.13 10.40
CA PRO A 43 -19.82 -33.00 9.36
C PRO A 43 -18.50 -33.68 9.74
N PHE A 44 -17.74 -33.08 10.66
CA PHE A 44 -16.50 -33.62 11.21
C PHE A 44 -16.23 -32.98 12.58
N ASP A 45 -15.34 -33.59 13.36
CA ASP A 45 -14.89 -33.05 14.64
C ASP A 45 -13.81 -31.96 14.46
N SER A 46 -13.77 -30.94 15.31
CA SER A 46 -12.84 -29.79 15.19
C SER A 46 -11.37 -30.24 15.17
N SER A 47 -11.05 -31.34 15.87
CA SER A 47 -9.72 -31.96 15.86
C SER A 47 -9.25 -32.39 14.47
N MET A 48 -10.17 -32.65 13.54
CA MET A 48 -9.87 -33.01 12.15
C MET A 48 -9.17 -31.89 11.37
N MET A 49 -9.28 -30.62 11.82
CA MET A 49 -8.55 -29.49 11.23
C MET A 49 -7.03 -29.62 11.34
N VAL A 50 -6.54 -30.29 12.38
CA VAL A 50 -5.10 -30.58 12.50
C VAL A 50 -4.66 -31.56 11.42
N TYR A 51 -5.45 -32.62 11.19
CA TYR A 51 -5.17 -33.63 10.17
C TYR A 51 -5.27 -33.06 8.76
N PHE A 52 -6.25 -32.18 8.49
CA PHE A 52 -6.39 -31.55 7.18
C PHE A 52 -5.20 -30.64 6.85
N ARG A 53 -4.69 -29.87 7.82
CA ARG A 53 -3.48 -29.05 7.63
C ARG A 53 -2.22 -29.88 7.42
N LYS A 54 -2.09 -31.02 8.10
CA LYS A 54 -0.96 -31.95 7.88
C LYS A 54 -1.02 -32.60 6.49
N ARG A 55 -2.23 -32.92 6.01
CA ARG A 55 -2.43 -33.61 4.73
C ARG A 55 -2.44 -32.66 3.53
N LEU A 56 -2.79 -31.40 3.74
CA LEU A 56 -2.77 -30.31 2.76
C LEU A 56 -1.94 -29.15 3.33
N PRO A 57 -0.60 -29.26 3.30
CA PRO A 57 0.26 -28.18 3.76
C PRO A 57 0.09 -26.95 2.89
N GLU A 58 0.43 -25.78 3.44
CA GLU A 58 0.23 -24.48 2.81
C GLU A 58 0.87 -24.38 1.42
N ALA A 59 2.05 -24.97 1.24
CA ALA A 59 2.73 -25.05 -0.06
C ALA A 59 1.85 -25.72 -1.12
N VAL A 60 1.22 -26.85 -0.79
CA VAL A 60 0.35 -27.59 -1.72
C VAL A 60 -0.93 -26.80 -2.02
N VAL A 61 -1.51 -26.13 -1.02
CA VAL A 61 -2.69 -25.28 -1.20
C VAL A 61 -2.38 -24.09 -2.12
N ASN A 62 -1.18 -23.50 -1.97
CA ASN A 62 -0.73 -22.41 -2.82
C ASN A 62 -0.46 -22.89 -4.26
N ASP A 63 0.17 -24.05 -4.45
CA ASP A 63 0.36 -24.65 -5.77
C ASP A 63 -0.97 -24.88 -6.49
N PHE A 64 -2.01 -25.34 -5.77
CA PHE A 64 -3.36 -25.48 -6.32
C PHE A 64 -3.95 -24.13 -6.73
N ASN A 65 -3.82 -23.10 -5.88
CA ASN A 65 -4.27 -21.76 -6.22
C ASN A 65 -3.58 -21.22 -7.48
N GLU A 66 -2.27 -21.41 -7.61
CA GLU A 66 -1.52 -21.00 -8.80
C GLU A 66 -1.98 -21.74 -10.05
N ARG A 67 -2.18 -23.07 -9.98
CA ARG A 67 -2.69 -23.86 -11.11
C ARG A 67 -4.10 -23.44 -11.52
N ILE A 68 -4.99 -23.13 -10.56
CA ILE A 68 -6.34 -22.65 -10.84
C ILE A 68 -6.27 -21.30 -11.58
N VAL A 69 -5.41 -20.38 -11.13
CA VAL A 69 -5.21 -19.08 -11.78
C VAL A 69 -4.63 -19.25 -13.18
N LEU A 70 -3.60 -20.08 -13.35
CA LEU A 70 -2.98 -20.36 -14.65
C LEU A 70 -3.97 -21.02 -15.63
N HIS A 71 -4.77 -21.97 -15.16
CA HIS A 71 -5.80 -22.60 -15.98
C HIS A 71 -6.88 -21.58 -16.39
N GLY A 72 -7.34 -20.74 -15.46
CA GLY A 72 -8.26 -19.64 -15.76
C GLY A 72 -7.70 -18.70 -16.84
N LEU A 73 -6.43 -18.32 -16.74
CA LEU A 73 -5.76 -17.49 -17.73
C LEU A 73 -5.58 -18.19 -19.08
N LYS A 74 -5.30 -19.49 -19.08
CA LYS A 74 -5.11 -20.28 -20.32
C LYS A 74 -6.42 -20.43 -21.08
N VAL A 75 -7.52 -20.75 -20.40
CA VAL A 75 -8.87 -20.85 -21.00
C VAL A 75 -9.23 -19.54 -21.69
N ILE A 76 -8.98 -18.39 -21.05
CA ILE A 76 -9.22 -17.06 -21.60
C ILE A 76 -8.39 -16.80 -22.87
N ARG A 77 -7.15 -17.30 -22.95
CA ARG A 77 -6.25 -17.09 -24.11
C ARG A 77 -6.53 -18.03 -25.28
N SER A 78 -6.93 -19.28 -25.02
CA SER A 78 -7.25 -20.24 -26.09
C SER A 78 -8.55 -19.89 -26.85
N SER A 79 -9.45 -19.10 -26.25
CA SER A 79 -10.61 -18.54 -26.97
C SER A 79 -10.26 -17.46 -27.99
N ASP A 80 -9.05 -16.89 -27.97
CA ASP A 80 -8.63 -15.82 -28.89
C ASP A 80 -8.00 -16.32 -30.21
N SER A 81 -7.65 -17.61 -30.33
CA SER A 81 -6.70 -18.09 -31.37
C SER A 81 -7.31 -18.87 -32.55
N GLN A 82 -8.63 -19.08 -32.64
CA GLN A 82 -9.28 -19.88 -33.70
C GLN A 82 -10.05 -19.04 -34.76
N GLY A 83 -9.47 -17.95 -35.28
CA GLY A 83 -10.19 -17.04 -36.18
C GLY A 83 -9.43 -16.56 -37.42
N LEU A 84 -8.59 -17.37 -38.07
CA LEU A 84 -7.93 -16.99 -39.33
C LEU A 84 -7.84 -18.18 -40.29
N GLY A 85 -8.55 -18.09 -41.42
CA GLY A 85 -8.46 -18.99 -42.56
C GLY A 85 -9.38 -18.58 -43.72
N ASP A 86 -8.80 -17.84 -44.69
CA ASP A 86 -8.91 -17.90 -46.16
C ASP A 86 -10.29 -18.10 -46.88
N ILE A 87 -10.64 -17.60 -48.08
CA ILE A 87 -10.07 -16.72 -49.14
C ILE A 87 -11.25 -16.41 -50.13
N ASN A 88 -11.23 -15.21 -50.75
CA ASN A 88 -11.82 -14.73 -52.02
C ASN A 88 -13.32 -14.87 -52.41
N GLY A 89 -13.89 -13.72 -52.81
CA GLY A 89 -15.02 -13.60 -53.73
C GLY A 89 -15.23 -12.15 -54.18
N SER A 90 -14.89 -11.86 -55.43
CA SER A 90 -14.78 -10.53 -56.07
C SER A 90 -16.13 -9.90 -56.47
N GLY A 91 -16.14 -8.57 -56.62
CA GLY A 91 -17.18 -7.74 -57.26
C GLY A 91 -17.63 -6.60 -56.35
N GLY A 92 -17.43 -5.31 -56.59
CA GLY A 92 -17.19 -4.56 -57.82
C GLY A 92 -18.14 -3.35 -57.78
N GLY A 93 -17.61 -2.11 -57.85
CA GLY A 93 -18.43 -0.92 -58.04
C GLY A 93 -18.15 0.25 -57.10
N SER A 94 -17.25 1.13 -57.52
CA SER A 94 -17.01 2.45 -56.95
C SER A 94 -18.22 3.39 -57.11
N THR A 95 -18.51 4.22 -56.10
CA THR A 95 -18.62 5.70 -56.24
C THR A 95 -18.71 6.34 -54.87
N SER A 96 -18.14 7.54 -54.78
CA SER A 96 -17.68 8.20 -53.58
C SER A 96 -18.66 9.22 -52.99
N SER A 97 -18.60 9.30 -51.67
CA SER A 97 -18.67 10.49 -50.81
C SER A 97 -20.00 10.89 -50.16
N ALA A 98 -19.95 10.76 -48.83
CA ALA A 98 -20.36 11.74 -47.83
C ALA A 98 -21.87 11.92 -47.57
N GLY A 99 -22.43 10.96 -46.83
CA GLY A 99 -23.64 11.14 -46.05
C GLY A 99 -23.72 10.08 -44.96
N ARG A 100 -23.50 10.47 -43.70
CA ARG A 100 -23.55 9.54 -42.55
C ARG A 100 -24.96 9.58 -41.95
N PRO A 101 -25.80 8.55 -42.18
CA PRO A 101 -26.69 8.10 -41.10
C PRO A 101 -26.81 6.57 -40.97
N LYS A 102 -26.78 6.16 -39.69
CA LYS A 102 -27.41 5.01 -38.98
C LYS A 102 -27.97 3.81 -39.79
N SER A 103 -27.51 2.61 -39.43
CA SER A 103 -28.35 1.39 -39.25
C SER A 103 -27.53 0.30 -38.51
N SER A 104 -27.94 -0.07 -37.30
CA SER A 104 -28.62 -1.34 -36.93
C SER A 104 -27.70 -2.56 -36.70
N SER A 105 -27.31 -2.71 -35.43
CA SER A 105 -27.34 -3.95 -34.62
C SER A 105 -26.80 -5.27 -35.19
N GLN A 106 -25.57 -5.62 -34.80
CA GLN A 106 -25.21 -6.99 -34.39
C GLN A 106 -24.38 -6.94 -33.10
N LYS A 107 -24.84 -7.66 -32.07
CA LYS A 107 -24.35 -7.64 -30.69
C LYS A 107 -22.98 -8.32 -30.59
N GLN A 108 -21.97 -7.57 -30.17
CA GLN A 108 -20.67 -8.13 -29.74
C GLN A 108 -20.86 -9.03 -28.51
N PRO A 109 -20.17 -10.17 -28.40
CA PRO A 109 -20.16 -10.95 -27.17
C PRO A 109 -19.48 -10.14 -26.06
N ASN A 110 -20.11 -10.11 -24.88
CA ASN A 110 -19.71 -9.25 -23.77
C ASN A 110 -18.29 -9.60 -23.27
N GLN A 111 -17.29 -8.82 -23.69
CA GLN A 111 -15.99 -8.79 -23.01
C GLN A 111 -16.18 -8.08 -21.67
N GLY A 112 -16.51 -8.84 -20.63
CA GLY A 112 -16.72 -8.29 -19.30
C GLY A 112 -15.44 -7.62 -18.79
N SER A 113 -15.49 -6.33 -18.50
CA SER A 113 -14.41 -5.65 -17.79
C SER A 113 -14.41 -6.11 -16.33
N LEU A 114 -13.31 -6.71 -15.87
CA LEU A 114 -13.14 -7.02 -14.45
C LEU A 114 -12.91 -5.71 -13.69
N LEU A 115 -13.99 -5.16 -13.14
CA LEU A 115 -13.92 -4.06 -12.18
C LEU A 115 -13.40 -4.63 -10.85
N ILE A 116 -12.12 -4.40 -10.58
CA ILE A 116 -11.54 -4.67 -9.27
C ILE A 116 -11.82 -3.44 -8.40
N ASP A 117 -12.76 -3.59 -7.48
CA ASP A 117 -13.06 -2.53 -6.52
C ASP A 117 -11.90 -2.40 -5.53
N ALA A 118 -11.12 -1.33 -5.70
CA ALA A 118 -10.16 -0.88 -4.71
C ALA A 118 -10.91 -0.10 -3.61
N THR A 119 -11.14 -0.76 -2.48
CA THR A 119 -11.64 -0.12 -1.26
C THR A 119 -10.48 0.49 -0.48
N CYS A 120 -10.59 1.77 -0.13
CA CYS A 120 -9.69 2.42 0.81
C CYS A 120 -10.39 2.42 2.15
N ALA A 121 -9.71 1.94 3.19
CA ALA A 121 -10.11 2.27 4.56
C ALA A 121 -9.47 3.64 4.89
N PRO A 122 -10.23 4.75 4.87
CA PRO A 122 -9.66 6.06 5.11
C PRO A 122 -9.15 6.12 6.55
N VAL A 123 -7.91 6.54 6.72
CA VAL A 123 -7.37 6.86 8.03
C VAL A 123 -7.46 8.37 8.21
N HIS A 124 -8.00 8.80 9.36
CA HIS A 124 -8.11 10.21 9.68
C HIS A 124 -6.74 10.79 10.07
N ILE A 125 -5.98 11.17 9.04
CA ILE A 125 -4.74 11.94 9.18
C ILE A 125 -4.95 13.40 8.75
N ARG A 126 -4.16 14.30 9.33
CA ARG A 126 -4.06 15.68 8.83
C ARG A 126 -3.57 15.65 7.38
N HIS A 127 -4.15 16.50 6.53
CA HIS A 127 -3.71 16.58 5.14
C HIS A 127 -2.19 16.88 5.08
N PRO A 128 -1.40 15.98 4.47
CA PRO A 128 0.04 16.05 4.45
C PRO A 128 0.51 17.21 3.55
N THR A 129 1.43 18.01 4.05
CA THR A 129 2.22 18.92 3.21
C THR A 129 3.69 18.67 3.51
N ASP A 130 4.55 18.74 2.48
CA ASP A 130 5.99 18.51 2.69
C ASP A 130 6.54 19.46 3.76
N LEU A 131 6.08 20.70 3.76
CA LEU A 131 6.48 21.69 4.76
C LEU A 131 6.05 21.31 6.18
N SER A 132 4.80 20.87 6.38
CA SER A 132 4.31 20.48 7.71
C SER A 132 5.02 19.22 8.21
N LEU A 133 5.24 18.26 7.32
CA LEU A 133 5.89 16.99 7.63
C LEU A 133 7.36 17.20 8.00
N LEU A 134 8.07 18.07 7.27
CA LEU A 134 9.44 18.47 7.60
C LEU A 134 9.52 19.27 8.91
N ASN A 135 8.52 20.09 9.23
CA ASN A 135 8.49 20.76 10.53
C ASN A 135 8.33 19.77 11.68
N GLU A 136 7.41 18.81 11.54
CA GLU A 136 7.20 17.77 12.56
C GLU A 136 8.47 16.94 12.77
N ALA A 137 9.15 16.57 11.68
CA ALA A 137 10.44 15.88 11.73
C ALA A 137 11.51 16.71 12.45
N ARG A 138 11.58 18.02 12.14
CA ARG A 138 12.52 18.93 12.80
C ARG A 138 12.26 18.97 14.30
N GLU A 139 11.02 19.16 14.71
CA GLU A 139 10.65 19.21 16.13
C GLU A 139 11.01 17.90 16.84
N ALA A 140 10.71 16.75 16.24
CA ALA A 140 11.06 15.44 16.78
C ALA A 140 12.58 15.26 16.97
N THR A 141 13.38 15.62 15.95
CA THR A 141 14.85 15.52 16.04
C THR A 141 15.44 16.46 17.09
N GLU A 142 14.90 17.67 17.25
CA GLU A 142 15.39 18.59 18.27
C GLU A 142 15.01 18.14 19.69
N ILE A 143 13.80 17.60 19.89
CA ILE A 143 13.39 16.99 21.18
C ILE A 143 14.32 15.84 21.53
N LEU A 144 14.68 15.01 20.55
CA LEU A 144 15.60 13.91 20.77
C LEU A 144 17.01 14.40 21.17
N ILE A 145 17.55 15.40 20.48
CA ILE A 145 18.85 16.01 20.85
C ILE A 145 18.82 16.56 22.28
N ASP A 146 17.71 17.19 22.69
CA ASP A 146 17.56 17.70 24.04
C ASP A 146 17.56 16.59 25.10
N ALA A 147 16.95 15.44 24.79
CA ALA A 147 16.86 14.31 25.71
C ALA A 147 18.16 13.49 25.76
N MET A 148 18.89 13.39 24.64
CA MET A 148 20.15 12.65 24.54
C MET A 148 21.33 13.39 25.17
N HIS A 149 21.44 14.71 24.96
CA HIS A 149 22.60 15.49 25.40
C HIS A 149 22.94 15.39 26.89
N PRO A 150 21.98 15.40 27.84
CA PRO A 150 22.27 15.25 29.26
C PRO A 150 23.01 13.96 29.63
N GLN A 151 22.80 12.87 28.89
CA GLN A 151 23.43 11.56 29.16
C GLN A 151 24.90 11.53 28.76
N VAL A 152 25.25 12.28 27.72
CA VAL A 152 26.60 12.31 27.13
C VAL A 152 27.32 13.62 27.38
N ARG A 153 26.84 14.41 28.35
CA ARG A 153 27.35 15.76 28.61
C ARG A 153 28.86 15.77 28.87
N GLU A 154 29.34 14.80 29.64
CA GLU A 154 30.75 14.69 30.02
C GLU A 154 31.65 14.33 28.82
N SER A 155 31.17 13.49 27.91
CA SER A 155 31.95 13.03 26.74
C SER A 155 31.82 13.96 25.53
N PHE A 156 30.65 14.56 25.33
CA PHE A 156 30.33 15.37 24.15
C PHE A 156 30.60 16.87 24.38
N GLY A 157 30.60 17.32 25.65
CA GLY A 157 30.77 18.71 26.01
C GLY A 157 29.52 19.55 25.69
N HIS A 158 29.69 20.60 24.89
CA HIS A 158 28.62 21.56 24.62
C HIS A 158 27.54 21.00 23.71
N LYS A 159 26.29 21.36 24.02
CA LYS A 159 25.12 20.91 23.29
C LYS A 159 25.16 21.31 21.80
N PRO A 160 24.85 20.40 20.87
CA PRO A 160 24.76 20.73 19.45
C PRO A 160 23.83 21.91 19.19
N ARG A 161 24.29 22.85 18.34
CA ARG A 161 23.52 24.05 18.02
C ARG A 161 22.32 23.71 17.14
N THR A 162 21.12 23.89 17.68
CA THR A 162 19.86 23.77 16.94
C THR A 162 19.32 25.15 16.56
N HIS A 163 18.90 25.32 15.30
CA HIS A 163 18.41 26.60 14.77
C HIS A 163 16.88 26.77 14.93
N ARG A 164 16.33 26.35 16.09
CA ARG A 164 14.88 26.17 16.31
C ARG A 164 14.08 27.45 16.07
N LYS A 165 14.53 28.57 16.64
CA LYS A 165 13.88 29.89 16.49
C LYS A 165 13.87 30.34 15.03
N GLN A 166 14.98 30.15 14.31
CA GLN A 166 15.09 30.53 12.91
C GLN A 166 14.21 29.65 12.01
N ALA A 167 14.27 28.32 12.20
CA ALA A 167 13.48 27.37 11.44
C ALA A 167 11.97 27.58 11.64
N ARG A 168 11.54 27.83 12.90
CA ARG A 168 10.15 28.15 13.23
C ARG A 168 9.69 29.43 12.51
N ARG A 169 10.51 30.50 12.53
CA ARG A 169 10.20 31.75 11.82
C ARG A 169 10.04 31.54 10.31
N GLN A 170 10.88 30.72 9.69
CA GLN A 170 10.82 30.43 8.25
C GLN A 170 9.51 29.71 7.87
N ILE A 171 9.09 28.71 8.64
CA ILE A 171 7.82 28.00 8.42
C ILE A 171 6.64 28.93 8.62
N LEU A 172 6.61 29.67 9.74
CA LEU A 172 5.54 30.62 10.03
C LEU A 172 5.41 31.70 8.93
N ALA A 173 6.51 32.11 8.32
CA ALA A 173 6.51 33.08 7.21
C ALA A 173 5.88 32.54 5.91
N VAL A 174 5.72 31.22 5.79
CA VAL A 174 5.00 30.55 4.70
C VAL A 174 3.56 30.25 5.13
N GLU A 175 3.36 29.67 6.31
CA GLU A 175 2.03 29.29 6.84
C GLU A 175 1.10 30.48 7.03
N LYS A 176 1.61 31.64 7.45
CA LYS A 176 0.81 32.87 7.59
C LYS A 176 0.29 33.43 6.27
N LYS A 177 0.78 32.95 5.11
CA LYS A 177 0.32 33.42 3.81
C LYS A 177 -0.80 32.53 3.30
N LYS A 178 -1.95 33.12 2.97
CA LYS A 178 -3.10 32.40 2.38
C LYS A 178 -2.75 31.67 1.08
N ARG A 179 -1.90 32.26 0.23
CA ARG A 179 -1.43 31.69 -1.05
C ARG A 179 0.07 31.92 -1.24
N PRO A 180 0.95 31.07 -0.69
CA PRO A 180 2.38 31.22 -0.87
C PRO A 180 2.81 30.84 -2.30
N ARG A 181 3.70 31.63 -2.91
CA ARG A 181 4.29 31.31 -4.22
C ARG A 181 5.13 30.03 -4.13
N ILE A 182 5.14 29.23 -5.19
CA ILE A 182 5.87 27.95 -5.29
C ILE A 182 7.35 28.11 -4.91
N ASN A 183 8.02 29.16 -5.41
CA ASN A 183 9.44 29.42 -5.11
C ASN A 183 9.69 29.64 -3.61
N LYS A 184 8.72 30.24 -2.91
CA LYS A 184 8.83 30.46 -1.47
C LYS A 184 8.63 29.16 -0.68
N ILE A 185 7.73 28.29 -1.14
CA ILE A 185 7.55 26.94 -0.58
C ILE A 185 8.82 26.12 -0.77
N ARG A 186 9.35 26.05 -2.00
CA ARG A 186 10.61 25.33 -2.31
C ARG A 186 11.78 25.83 -1.46
N LYS A 187 11.94 27.16 -1.33
CA LYS A 187 12.97 27.75 -0.47
C LYS A 187 12.81 27.33 0.99
N ALA A 188 11.59 27.30 1.52
CA ALA A 188 11.34 26.85 2.88
C ALA A 188 11.63 25.35 3.07
N ILE A 189 11.21 24.50 2.12
CA ILE A 189 11.53 23.06 2.12
C ILE A 189 13.04 22.85 2.16
N LYS A 190 13.80 23.50 1.27
CA LYS A 190 15.26 23.40 1.22
C LYS A 190 15.92 23.84 2.53
N GLN A 191 15.42 24.91 3.14
CA GLN A 191 15.90 25.36 4.45
C GLN A 191 15.62 24.32 5.53
N GLN A 192 14.40 23.78 5.59
CA GLN A 192 14.04 22.72 6.56
C GLN A 192 14.87 21.46 6.38
N LEU A 193 15.10 21.01 5.14
CA LEU A 193 16.00 19.88 4.86
C LEU A 193 17.42 20.14 5.37
N GLY A 194 17.94 21.36 5.18
CA GLY A 194 19.24 21.74 5.72
C GLY A 194 19.28 21.72 7.26
N HIS A 195 18.20 22.11 7.94
CA HIS A 195 18.10 22.01 9.40
C HIS A 195 18.05 20.55 9.85
N LEU A 196 17.25 19.71 9.19
CA LEU A 196 17.14 18.29 9.49
C LEU A 196 18.45 17.54 9.28
N LYS A 197 19.14 17.75 8.17
CA LYS A 197 20.44 17.11 7.90
C LYS A 197 21.45 17.42 9.01
N ARG A 198 21.55 18.67 9.45
CA ARG A 198 22.40 19.06 10.59
C ARG A 198 21.98 18.41 11.91
N ASN A 199 20.68 18.31 12.16
CA ASN A 199 20.17 17.64 13.36
C ASN A 199 20.49 16.14 13.33
N LEU A 200 20.32 15.46 12.19
CA LEU A 200 20.68 14.05 12.02
C LEU A 200 22.18 13.83 12.26
N SER A 201 23.06 14.64 11.67
CA SER A 201 24.50 14.55 11.96
C SER A 201 24.83 14.81 13.43
N SER A 202 24.08 15.68 14.10
CA SER A 202 24.24 15.91 15.54
C SER A 202 23.80 14.69 16.36
N ILE A 203 22.71 14.02 15.95
CA ILE A 203 22.25 12.78 16.56
C ILE A 203 23.29 11.68 16.36
N ASP A 204 23.84 11.53 15.15
CA ASP A 204 24.90 10.54 14.86
C ASP A 204 26.13 10.76 15.75
N ALA A 205 26.55 12.02 15.93
CA ALA A 205 27.65 12.37 16.83
C ALA A 205 27.32 12.08 18.30
N LEU A 206 26.08 12.31 18.74
CA LEU A 206 25.64 11.96 20.10
C LEU A 206 25.59 10.45 20.32
N ILE A 207 25.19 9.67 19.31
CA ILE A 207 25.21 8.20 19.34
C ILE A 207 26.65 7.71 19.49
N ALA A 208 27.60 8.28 18.76
CA ALA A 208 29.01 7.93 18.84
C ALA A 208 29.60 8.14 20.26
N CYS A 209 29.05 9.07 21.03
CA CYS A 209 29.40 9.31 22.43
C CYS A 209 28.57 8.50 23.44
N GLY A 210 27.75 7.54 22.99
CA GLY A 210 26.94 6.67 23.86
C GLY A 210 25.54 7.17 24.18
N GLY A 211 25.01 8.13 23.40
CA GLY A 211 23.67 8.67 23.63
C GLY A 211 22.56 7.67 23.33
N CYS A 212 21.58 7.55 24.22
CA CYS A 212 20.48 6.62 24.04
C CYS A 212 19.39 7.18 23.10
N LEU A 213 19.12 6.50 22.00
CA LEU A 213 18.04 6.87 21.07
C LEU A 213 16.63 6.83 21.68
N LEU A 214 16.45 6.07 22.78
CA LEU A 214 15.18 5.99 23.50
C LEU A 214 15.02 7.10 24.55
N ALA A 215 15.97 8.02 24.69
CA ALA A 215 15.93 9.08 25.71
C ALA A 215 14.67 9.96 25.64
N ALA A 216 14.12 10.17 24.45
CA ALA A 216 12.88 10.93 24.22
C ALA A 216 11.61 10.05 24.15
N GLY A 217 11.71 8.77 24.48
CA GLY A 217 10.62 7.79 24.43
C GLY A 217 10.44 7.10 23.08
N ARG A 218 9.68 6.00 23.09
CA ARG A 218 9.47 5.12 21.92
C ARG A 218 8.81 5.84 20.74
N HIS A 219 7.91 6.78 21.01
CA HIS A 219 7.21 7.54 19.98
C HIS A 219 8.16 8.40 19.12
N ILE A 220 9.10 9.10 19.76
CA ILE A 220 10.07 9.94 19.05
C ILE A 220 11.06 9.07 18.26
N TYR A 221 11.48 7.94 18.85
CA TYR A 221 12.31 6.95 18.16
C TYR A 221 11.63 6.39 16.90
N GLN A 222 10.35 6.02 16.98
CA GLN A 222 9.58 5.56 15.81
C GLN A 222 9.53 6.63 14.72
N LYS A 223 9.30 7.90 15.08
CA LYS A 223 9.35 8.99 14.11
C LYS A 223 10.74 9.13 13.48
N LEU A 224 11.82 9.04 14.27
CA LEU A 224 13.19 9.16 13.78
C LEU A 224 13.51 8.14 12.68
N LEU A 225 13.06 6.89 12.84
CA LEU A 225 13.23 5.83 11.82
C LEU A 225 12.61 6.21 10.47
N VAL A 226 11.52 6.97 10.50
CA VAL A 226 10.83 7.45 9.29
C VAL A 226 11.47 8.73 8.76
N VAL A 227 12.08 9.56 9.63
CA VAL A 227 12.69 10.84 9.25
C VAL A 227 13.87 10.66 8.28
N SER A 228 14.69 9.62 8.43
CA SER A 228 15.79 9.34 7.49
C SER A 228 15.26 9.11 6.06
N GLU A 229 14.24 8.26 5.92
CA GLU A 229 13.57 8.01 4.65
C GLU A 229 12.86 9.25 4.12
N LEU A 230 12.24 10.05 4.99
CA LEU A 230 11.62 11.32 4.60
C LEU A 230 12.66 12.26 3.99
N VAL A 231 13.81 12.43 4.64
CA VAL A 231 14.89 13.30 4.15
C VAL A 231 15.43 12.79 2.81
N ARG A 232 15.58 11.47 2.65
CA ARG A 232 15.98 10.85 1.39
C ARG A 232 14.96 11.13 0.27
N GLN A 233 13.68 10.87 0.50
CA GLN A 233 12.61 11.12 -0.49
C GLN A 233 12.55 12.60 -0.88
N GLN A 234 12.60 13.52 0.08
CA GLN A 234 12.53 14.95 -0.18
C GLN A 234 13.78 15.51 -0.86
N ALA A 235 14.97 14.93 -0.60
CA ALA A 235 16.17 15.27 -1.34
C ALA A 235 16.06 14.88 -2.82
N ILE A 236 15.49 13.70 -3.10
CA ILE A 236 15.22 13.27 -4.48
C ILE A 236 14.22 14.23 -5.15
N LEU A 237 13.13 14.58 -4.47
CA LEU A 237 12.12 15.51 -4.99
C LEU A 237 12.64 16.93 -5.26
N ASP A 238 13.66 17.39 -4.52
CA ASP A 238 14.27 18.71 -4.75
C ASP A 238 15.12 18.73 -6.04
N HIS A 239 15.71 17.59 -6.42
CA HIS A 239 16.56 17.45 -7.60
C HIS A 239 15.83 16.93 -8.84
N SER A 240 14.72 16.22 -8.68
CA SER A 240 13.94 15.67 -9.78
C SER A 240 12.96 16.69 -10.37
N GLU A 241 12.72 16.61 -11.68
CA GLU A 241 11.65 17.36 -12.35
C GLU A 241 10.25 16.79 -12.03
N SER A 242 10.19 15.50 -11.68
CA SER A 242 8.97 14.82 -11.23
C SER A 242 8.61 15.20 -9.79
N ARG A 243 7.30 15.24 -9.51
CA ARG A 243 6.74 15.44 -8.17
C ARG A 243 6.19 14.15 -7.55
N SER A 244 6.42 13.01 -8.20
CA SER A 244 5.92 11.70 -7.78
C SER A 244 7.08 10.83 -7.30
N ILE A 245 6.87 10.15 -6.17
CA ILE A 245 7.79 9.15 -5.62
C ILE A 245 6.97 7.93 -5.16
N PRO A 246 7.44 6.70 -5.47
CA PRO A 246 6.84 5.49 -4.92
C PRO A 246 7.00 5.47 -3.39
N ASP A 247 5.98 4.95 -2.68
CA ASP A 247 5.97 4.87 -1.22
C ASP A 247 6.21 6.21 -0.50
N ARG A 248 5.71 7.30 -1.07
CA ARG A 248 5.83 8.64 -0.48
C ARG A 248 5.32 8.65 0.96
N ILE A 249 6.16 9.11 1.88
CA ILE A 249 5.81 9.27 3.28
C ILE A 249 4.80 10.41 3.43
N VAL A 250 3.71 10.08 4.09
CA VAL A 250 2.58 11.00 4.31
C VAL A 250 2.47 11.44 5.76
N SER A 251 2.83 10.56 6.68
CA SER A 251 2.75 10.77 8.13
C SER A 251 3.96 10.13 8.81
N LEU A 252 4.55 10.81 9.79
CA LEU A 252 5.67 10.26 10.58
C LEU A 252 5.20 9.20 11.58
N GLY A 253 3.98 9.30 12.10
CA GLY A 253 3.43 8.33 13.05
C GLY A 253 2.84 7.10 12.36
N GLN A 254 2.40 7.24 11.10
CA GLN A 254 1.74 6.17 10.35
C GLN A 254 2.37 6.07 8.96
N ALA A 255 3.64 5.64 8.93
CA ALA A 255 4.44 5.60 7.71
C ALA A 255 3.96 4.57 6.66
N HIS A 256 3.07 3.65 7.02
CA HIS A 256 2.46 2.68 6.12
C HIS A 256 1.31 3.26 5.29
N ILE A 257 0.79 4.44 5.66
CA ILE A 257 -0.31 5.07 4.92
C ILE A 257 0.20 5.55 3.58
N ARG A 258 -0.63 5.37 2.56
CA ARG A 258 -0.34 5.77 1.19
C ARG A 258 -1.36 6.78 0.68
N PRO A 259 -0.94 7.73 -0.16
CA PRO A 259 -1.86 8.59 -0.90
C PRO A 259 -2.51 7.79 -2.03
N ILE A 260 -3.83 7.83 -2.14
CA ILE A 260 -4.59 7.10 -3.15
C ILE A 260 -5.44 8.11 -3.92
N VAL A 261 -5.12 8.29 -5.21
CA VAL A 261 -5.83 9.23 -6.07
C VAL A 261 -7.20 8.64 -6.40
N ARG A 262 -8.27 9.31 -5.96
CA ARG A 262 -9.66 8.96 -6.31
C ARG A 262 -10.21 10.03 -7.25
N GLY A 263 -10.88 9.63 -8.33
CA GLY A 263 -11.53 10.55 -9.27
C GLY A 263 -12.78 11.27 -8.72
N LYS A 264 -12.95 11.38 -7.40
CA LYS A 264 -14.13 11.97 -6.77
C LYS A 264 -14.01 13.50 -6.76
N ALA A 265 -15.04 14.20 -7.23
CA ALA A 265 -15.03 15.66 -7.45
C ALA A 265 -14.65 16.56 -6.25
N ARG A 266 -14.79 16.09 -4.99
CA ARG A 266 -14.46 16.86 -3.78
C ARG A 266 -13.14 16.47 -3.11
N CYS A 267 -12.68 15.23 -3.27
CA CYS A 267 -11.48 14.69 -2.62
C CYS A 267 -10.69 13.86 -3.63
N ASN A 268 -9.79 14.53 -4.34
CA ASN A 268 -8.99 13.88 -5.39
C ASN A 268 -8.01 12.84 -4.83
N VAL A 269 -7.68 12.91 -3.54
CA VAL A 269 -6.76 11.99 -2.87
C VAL A 269 -7.33 11.63 -1.50
N GLU A 270 -7.43 10.33 -1.23
CA GLU A 270 -7.72 9.76 0.09
C GLU A 270 -6.43 9.15 0.67
N PHE A 271 -6.32 9.08 2.00
CA PHE A 271 -5.17 8.49 2.67
C PHE A 271 -5.61 7.27 3.45
N GLY A 272 -5.00 6.11 3.18
CA GLY A 272 -5.37 4.89 3.89
C GLY A 272 -4.61 3.67 3.41
N ALA A 273 -4.99 2.53 3.96
CA ALA A 273 -4.57 1.23 3.45
C ALA A 273 -5.42 0.87 2.21
N LEU A 274 -4.75 0.41 1.16
CA LEU A 274 -5.41 -0.08 -0.04
C LEU A 274 -5.82 -1.54 0.18
N ALA A 275 -7.13 -1.82 0.17
CA ALA A 275 -7.67 -3.17 0.16
C ALA A 275 -8.25 -3.44 -1.24
N GLN A 276 -7.67 -4.40 -1.96
CA GLN A 276 -8.21 -4.85 -3.24
C GLN A 276 -9.27 -5.92 -2.98
N ARG A 277 -10.50 -5.65 -3.43
CA ARG A 277 -11.61 -6.60 -3.37
C ARG A 277 -11.96 -6.98 -4.80
N ALA A 278 -11.49 -8.14 -5.25
CA ALA A 278 -12.08 -8.78 -6.42
C ALA A 278 -13.43 -9.36 -5.98
N SER A 279 -14.47 -9.21 -6.80
CA SER A 279 -15.83 -9.69 -6.50
C SER A 279 -15.80 -11.05 -5.77
N GLY A 280 -16.13 -11.02 -4.48
CA GLY A 280 -16.15 -12.19 -3.58
C GLY A 280 -14.88 -12.50 -2.77
N TYR A 281 -13.65 -12.21 -3.21
CA TYR A 281 -12.42 -12.58 -2.50
C TYR A 281 -11.62 -11.32 -2.10
N GLY A 282 -11.58 -11.02 -0.81
CA GLY A 282 -10.70 -9.99 -0.25
C GLY A 282 -9.33 -10.58 0.04
N ARG A 283 -8.26 -9.98 -0.52
CA ARG A 283 -6.87 -10.29 -0.14
C ARG A 283 -6.31 -9.06 0.57
N PHE A 284 -6.07 -9.17 1.87
CA PHE A 284 -5.21 -8.22 2.56
C PHE A 284 -3.77 -8.60 2.22
N GLN A 285 -3.05 -7.76 1.48
CA GLN A 285 -1.59 -7.90 1.41
C GLN A 285 -1.03 -7.46 2.76
N SER A 286 -0.73 -8.44 3.62
CA SER A 286 0.07 -8.22 4.82
C SER A 286 1.50 -7.86 4.44
N LEU A 287 1.99 -6.81 5.10
CA LEU A 287 3.34 -6.27 5.08
C LEU A 287 4.43 -7.37 5.05
N SER A 288 5.28 -7.34 4.02
CA SER A 288 6.68 -7.81 4.06
C SER A 288 7.49 -7.04 3.00
N PRO A 289 8.73 -6.60 3.32
CA PRO A 289 9.53 -5.76 2.43
C PRO A 289 10.12 -6.62 1.31
N ALA A 290 9.65 -6.42 0.08
CA ALA A 290 10.26 -7.01 -1.10
C ALA A 290 11.66 -6.42 -1.28
N ARG A 291 12.69 -7.24 -1.03
CA ARG A 291 14.04 -7.04 -1.54
C ARG A 291 14.02 -7.50 -2.99
N ASP A 292 13.98 -6.56 -3.93
CA ASP A 292 14.28 -6.86 -5.33
C ASP A 292 15.69 -6.35 -5.64
N SER A 293 16.60 -7.32 -5.81
CA SER A 293 17.91 -7.17 -6.43
C SER A 293 17.76 -6.85 -7.92
N PRO A 294 18.50 -5.87 -8.48
CA PRO A 294 18.47 -5.61 -9.91
C PRO A 294 19.31 -6.65 -10.65
N SER A 295 18.66 -7.43 -11.51
CA SER A 295 19.30 -8.24 -12.54
C SER A 295 19.97 -7.35 -13.58
N SER A 296 21.25 -7.67 -13.82
CA SER A 296 22.11 -7.17 -14.89
C SER A 296 21.41 -7.10 -16.26
N ILE A 297 21.59 -5.97 -16.93
CA ILE A 297 21.39 -5.82 -18.38
C ILE A 297 22.78 -5.96 -19.02
N ALA A 298 22.87 -6.84 -20.01
CA ALA A 298 23.99 -6.96 -20.94
C ALA A 298 23.95 -5.85 -21.99
#